data_AF-A0A9D8PHU7-F1
#
_entry.id   AF-A0A9D8PHU7-F1
#
_cell.length_a   1.000
_cell.length_b   1.000
_cell.length_c   1.000
_cell.angle_alpha   90.00
_cell.angle_beta   90.00
_cell.angle_gamma   90.00
#
_symmetry.space_group_name_H-M   'P 1'
#
loop_
_entity.id
_entity.type
_entity.pdbx_description
1 polymer ?
#
loop_
_entity_poly.entity_id
_entity_poly.type
_entity_poly.pdbx_seq_one_letter_code
_entity_poly.pdbx_strand_id
1 'polypeptide(L)'
;MPLNLTGQPLIDRADFPELLASGHFGRWSKEASALHDHGYCVLNLATPSFLDGLEDVIRSLEPLLAEPLSLWEQGEGSPPRLQDGWLQHASIRGLALEPVVLDLLSTVYGREPFAFQTLNFAVGSEQPYHSDAIHFHSYPLGFMCGVWIALRDVENESGPLIYYPGSHRLPYLSAQSLGLDPVQVAAEPHPQRFFQDHWHAAVQSGGFPLTRFLAKRGEVLIWHANLLHGGEPVQSRSCRRWSQVIHYFFSDCLYTTPLCSFGAADGGPFLRNPFDIETGHPRYTKQEWANLGLSAPQRSPLASSPSA
;
A
#
# COMPACT_ATOMS: atom_id res chain seq x y z
N MET A 1 -21.08 12.27 -12.43
CA MET A 1 -22.11 11.23 -12.17
C MET A 1 -22.13 10.97 -10.66
N PRO A 2 -23.26 10.57 -10.04
CA PRO A 2 -23.25 10.20 -8.63
C PRO A 2 -22.30 9.01 -8.41
N LEU A 3 -21.53 9.03 -7.32
CA LEU A 3 -20.63 7.93 -6.97
C LEU A 3 -21.44 6.65 -6.71
N ASN A 4 -21.00 5.52 -7.27
CA ASN A 4 -21.53 4.22 -6.90
C ASN A 4 -20.87 3.71 -5.61
N LEU A 5 -21.40 4.16 -4.46
CA LEU A 5 -20.89 3.79 -3.13
C LEU A 5 -21.44 2.44 -2.64
N THR A 6 -21.62 1.48 -3.55
CA THR A 6 -22.09 0.12 -3.23
C THR A 6 -21.13 -0.95 -3.73
N GLY A 7 -21.25 -2.16 -3.19
CA GLY A 7 -20.46 -3.31 -3.60
C GLY A 7 -19.14 -3.45 -2.84
N GLN A 8 -18.35 -4.41 -3.31
CA GLN A 8 -17.06 -4.84 -2.75
C GLN A 8 -16.13 -5.14 -3.94
N PRO A 9 -14.80 -5.15 -3.74
CA PRO A 9 -13.88 -5.71 -4.73
C PRO A 9 -14.33 -7.09 -5.19
N LEU A 10 -14.14 -7.43 -6.47
CA LEU A 10 -14.61 -8.73 -6.97
C LEU A 10 -13.97 -9.90 -6.23
N ILE A 11 -12.70 -9.77 -5.84
CA ILE A 11 -11.97 -10.72 -4.99
C ILE A 11 -12.52 -10.85 -3.56
N ASP A 12 -13.36 -9.94 -3.08
CA ASP A 12 -13.94 -9.99 -1.73
C ASP A 12 -15.41 -10.41 -1.73
N ARG A 13 -16.03 -10.53 -2.91
CA ARG A 13 -17.45 -10.86 -3.03
C ARG A 13 -17.74 -12.30 -2.60
N ALA A 14 -18.94 -12.49 -2.04
CA ALA A 14 -19.43 -13.82 -1.67
C ALA A 14 -19.61 -14.77 -2.88
N ASP A 15 -19.87 -14.23 -4.07
CA ASP A 15 -20.00 -14.99 -5.32
C ASP A 15 -18.69 -15.08 -6.13
N PHE A 16 -17.54 -14.90 -5.46
CA PHE A 16 -16.22 -15.09 -6.08
C PHE A 16 -16.05 -16.47 -6.75
N PRO A 17 -16.48 -17.60 -6.15
CA PRO A 17 -16.37 -18.92 -6.80
C PRO A 17 -17.11 -19.00 -8.13
N GLU A 18 -18.29 -18.39 -8.24
CA GLU A 18 -19.07 -18.33 -9.47
C GLU A 18 -18.40 -17.43 -10.52
N LEU A 19 -17.87 -16.27 -10.10
CA LEU A 19 -17.08 -15.39 -10.98
C LEU A 19 -15.86 -16.14 -11.54
N LEU A 20 -15.12 -16.84 -10.69
CA LEU A 20 -13.97 -17.64 -11.10
C LEU A 20 -14.37 -18.77 -12.07
N ALA A 21 -15.43 -19.52 -11.76
CA ALA A 21 -15.92 -20.62 -12.60
C ALA A 21 -16.45 -20.15 -13.96
N SER A 22 -17.00 -18.94 -14.02
CA SER A 22 -17.47 -18.32 -15.28
C SER A 22 -16.34 -17.82 -16.18
N GLY A 23 -15.09 -17.83 -15.70
CA GLY A 23 -13.94 -17.28 -16.43
C GLY A 23 -13.87 -15.76 -16.40
N HIS A 24 -14.55 -15.10 -15.47
CA HIS A 24 -14.65 -13.64 -15.37
C HIS A 24 -13.28 -12.96 -15.34
N PHE A 25 -12.31 -13.54 -14.63
CA PHE A 25 -10.97 -12.97 -14.46
C PHE A 25 -10.01 -13.26 -15.63
N GLY A 26 -10.42 -14.06 -16.61
CA GLY A 26 -9.62 -14.39 -17.79
C GLY A 26 -8.20 -14.86 -17.43
N ARG A 27 -7.18 -14.20 -18.00
CA ARG A 27 -5.76 -14.49 -17.76
C ARG A 27 -5.34 -14.31 -16.29
N TRP A 28 -6.09 -13.55 -15.50
CA TRP A 28 -5.79 -13.23 -14.10
C TRP A 28 -6.47 -14.15 -13.09
N SER A 29 -7.05 -15.27 -13.55
CA SER A 29 -7.77 -16.20 -12.66
C SER A 29 -6.91 -16.73 -11.51
N LYS A 30 -5.62 -17.00 -11.76
CA LYS A 30 -4.70 -17.49 -10.72
C LYS A 30 -4.43 -16.42 -9.67
N GLU A 31 -4.16 -15.21 -10.11
CA GLU A 31 -3.87 -14.06 -9.25
C GLU A 31 -5.10 -13.62 -8.46
N ALA A 32 -6.29 -13.68 -9.08
CA ALA A 32 -7.56 -13.46 -8.42
C ALA A 32 -7.79 -14.47 -7.30
N SER A 33 -7.57 -15.77 -7.55
CA SER A 33 -7.66 -16.80 -6.50
C SER A 33 -6.65 -16.55 -5.38
N ALA A 34 -5.40 -16.24 -5.71
CA ALA A 34 -4.37 -15.98 -4.69
C ALA A 34 -4.71 -14.76 -3.82
N LEU A 35 -5.19 -13.67 -4.41
CA LEU A 35 -5.65 -12.49 -3.68
C LEU A 35 -6.87 -12.82 -2.80
N HIS A 36 -7.85 -13.56 -3.32
CA HIS A 36 -9.01 -13.99 -2.54
C HIS A 36 -8.63 -14.88 -1.35
N ASP A 37 -7.85 -15.93 -1.60
CA ASP A 37 -7.54 -16.97 -0.61
C ASP A 37 -6.52 -16.49 0.43
N HIS A 38 -5.50 -15.76 -0.01
CA HIS A 38 -4.32 -15.46 0.79
C HIS A 38 -4.10 -13.97 1.05
N GLY A 39 -4.79 -13.09 0.33
CA GLY A 39 -4.65 -11.64 0.46
C GLY A 39 -3.47 -11.06 -0.31
N TYR A 40 -2.79 -11.87 -1.13
CA TYR A 40 -1.71 -11.42 -1.99
C TYR A 40 -1.56 -12.30 -3.24
N CYS A 41 -0.91 -11.76 -4.27
CA CYS A 41 -0.38 -12.54 -5.39
C CYS A 41 1.02 -12.04 -5.77
N VAL A 42 1.75 -12.87 -6.53
CA VAL A 42 3.08 -12.53 -7.03
C VAL A 42 3.08 -12.67 -8.55
N LEU A 43 3.52 -11.61 -9.24
CA LEU A 43 3.81 -11.62 -10.67
C LEU A 43 5.32 -11.66 -10.90
N ASN A 44 5.72 -12.26 -12.01
CA ASN A 44 7.06 -12.11 -12.55
C ASN A 44 6.97 -11.32 -13.85
N LEU A 45 7.44 -10.07 -13.83
CA LEU A 45 7.45 -9.17 -14.97
C LEU A 45 8.85 -9.03 -15.58
N ALA A 46 9.79 -9.95 -15.32
CA ALA A 46 11.21 -9.89 -15.71
C ALA A 46 11.47 -10.06 -17.24
N THR A 47 10.65 -9.41 -18.07
CA THR A 47 10.91 -9.17 -19.48
C THR A 47 12.09 -8.19 -19.64
N PRO A 48 12.89 -8.27 -20.72
CA PRO A 48 14.02 -7.37 -20.91
C PRO A 48 13.67 -5.88 -20.79
N SER A 49 12.58 -5.45 -21.45
CA SER A 49 12.13 -4.05 -21.40
C SER A 49 11.73 -3.59 -20.00
N PHE A 50 11.08 -4.46 -19.21
CA PHE A 50 10.73 -4.13 -17.84
C PHE A 50 11.98 -4.01 -16.97
N LEU A 51 12.93 -4.95 -17.11
CA LEU A 51 14.19 -4.93 -16.37
C LEU A 51 15.03 -3.69 -16.68
N ASP A 52 15.06 -3.22 -17.92
CA ASP A 52 15.71 -1.96 -18.31
C ASP A 52 15.06 -0.77 -17.60
N GLY A 53 13.73 -0.73 -17.53
CA GLY A 53 12.99 0.28 -16.76
C GLY A 53 13.35 0.30 -15.27
N LEU A 54 13.64 -0.86 -14.67
CA LEU A 54 14.11 -0.92 -13.27
C LEU A 54 15.49 -0.26 -13.09
N GLU A 55 16.39 -0.36 -14.07
CA GLU A 55 17.68 0.35 -14.02
C GLU A 55 17.49 1.86 -14.10
N ASP A 56 16.55 2.34 -14.92
CA ASP A 56 16.25 3.77 -15.04
C ASP A 56 15.66 4.34 -13.74
N VAL A 57 14.86 3.55 -13.04
CA VAL A 57 14.37 3.88 -11.69
C VAL A 57 15.54 3.94 -10.70
N ILE A 58 16.42 2.94 -10.66
CA ILE A 58 17.59 2.93 -9.76
C ILE A 58 18.48 4.15 -10.03
N ARG A 59 18.81 4.44 -11.29
CA ARG A 59 19.62 5.61 -11.69
C ARG A 59 18.99 6.93 -11.24
N SER A 60 17.66 6.99 -11.18
CA SER A 60 16.92 8.16 -10.69
C SER A 60 16.97 8.27 -9.17
N LEU A 61 16.92 7.15 -8.45
CA LEU A 61 16.90 7.11 -7.00
C LEU A 61 18.29 7.25 -6.35
N GLU A 62 19.34 6.72 -6.97
CA GLU A 62 20.71 6.73 -6.44
C GLU A 62 21.16 8.12 -5.95
N PRO A 63 21.11 9.20 -6.75
CA PRO A 63 21.54 10.51 -6.28
C PRO A 63 20.63 11.08 -5.19
N LEU A 64 19.33 10.75 -5.20
CA LEU A 64 18.35 11.27 -4.23
C LEU A 64 18.48 10.60 -2.86
N LEU A 65 18.95 9.35 -2.83
CA LEU A 65 19.11 8.57 -1.61
C LEU A 65 20.56 8.52 -1.13
N ALA A 66 21.54 9.05 -1.89
CA ALA A 66 22.96 8.92 -1.58
C ALA A 66 23.35 9.45 -0.19
N GLU A 67 22.94 10.68 0.14
CA GLU A 67 23.24 11.30 1.43
C GLU A 67 22.57 10.59 2.62
N PRO A 68 21.23 10.36 2.62
CA PRO A 68 20.61 9.69 3.76
C PRO A 68 21.02 8.22 3.88
N LEU A 69 21.39 7.56 2.77
CA LEU A 69 21.97 6.22 2.79
C LEU A 69 23.34 6.21 3.45
N SER A 70 24.19 7.19 3.15
CA SER A 70 25.51 7.32 3.79
C SER A 70 25.41 7.54 5.30
N LEU A 71 24.45 8.35 5.76
CA LEU A 71 24.17 8.53 7.18
C LEU A 71 23.72 7.22 7.82
N TRP A 72 22.76 6.53 7.20
CA TRP A 72 22.23 5.26 7.72
C TRP A 72 23.31 4.18 7.82
N GLU A 73 24.22 4.11 6.86
CA GLU A 73 25.37 3.19 6.88
C GLU A 73 26.33 3.44 8.04
N GLN A 74 26.47 4.70 8.46
CA GLN A 74 27.25 5.11 9.64
C GLN A 74 26.52 4.85 10.97
N GLY A 75 25.29 4.31 10.90
CA GLY A 75 24.45 4.09 12.07
C GLY A 75 23.66 5.33 12.51
N GLU A 76 23.61 6.36 11.67
CA GLU A 76 22.90 7.60 11.94
C GLU A 76 21.56 7.64 11.20
N GLY A 77 20.50 8.03 11.89
CA GLY A 77 19.17 8.14 11.28
C GLY A 77 18.47 6.79 11.08
N SER A 78 17.47 6.81 10.19
CA SER A 78 16.55 5.70 9.93
C SER A 78 16.71 5.21 8.49
N PRO A 79 16.23 4.01 8.15
CA PRO A 79 16.31 3.51 6.77
C PRO A 79 15.80 4.54 5.75
N PRO A 80 16.62 4.95 4.77
CA PRO A 80 16.27 6.01 3.83
C PRO A 80 15.04 5.63 3.00
N ARG A 81 14.09 6.57 2.92
CA ARG A 81 12.84 6.44 2.17
C ARG A 81 12.56 7.72 1.39
N LEU A 82 12.44 7.61 0.07
CA LEU A 82 11.94 8.70 -0.76
C LEU A 82 10.46 8.47 -1.09
N GLN A 83 9.59 9.29 -0.49
CA GLN A 83 8.18 9.33 -0.84
C GLN A 83 7.97 10.20 -2.11
N ASP A 84 7.09 9.74 -2.99
CA ASP A 84 6.57 10.46 -4.15
C ASP A 84 7.65 10.96 -5.13
N GLY A 85 8.72 10.17 -5.31
CA GLY A 85 9.77 10.46 -6.30
C GLY A 85 9.25 10.58 -7.75
N TRP A 86 8.03 10.10 -8.01
CA TRP A 86 7.35 10.20 -9.30
C TRP A 86 7.09 11.66 -9.71
N LEU A 87 7.05 12.60 -8.75
CA LEU A 87 6.89 14.03 -9.01
C LEU A 87 8.05 14.62 -9.83
N GLN A 88 9.25 14.05 -9.67
CA GLN A 88 10.48 14.57 -10.29
C GLN A 88 11.02 13.63 -11.38
N HIS A 89 10.68 12.33 -11.33
CA HIS A 89 11.26 11.33 -12.23
C HIS A 89 10.19 10.51 -12.96
N ALA A 90 10.21 10.61 -14.29
CA ALA A 90 9.30 9.89 -15.17
C ALA A 90 9.47 8.36 -15.09
N SER A 91 10.67 7.85 -14.79
CA SER A 91 10.92 6.41 -14.58
C SER A 91 10.15 5.87 -13.38
N ILE A 92 10.20 6.57 -12.24
CA ILE A 92 9.44 6.23 -11.01
C ILE A 92 7.94 6.28 -11.30
N ARG A 93 7.49 7.33 -12.01
CA ARG A 93 6.09 7.45 -12.45
C ARG A 93 5.67 6.31 -13.38
N GLY A 94 6.52 5.93 -14.33
CA GLY A 94 6.25 4.88 -15.31
C GLY A 94 6.01 3.53 -14.64
N LEU A 95 6.82 3.19 -13.63
CA LEU A 95 6.67 1.93 -12.90
C LEU A 95 5.37 1.88 -12.08
N ALA A 96 4.94 3.01 -11.52
CA ALA A 96 3.64 3.15 -10.85
C ALA A 96 2.43 3.10 -11.80
N LEU A 97 2.65 3.13 -13.11
CA LEU A 97 1.61 3.07 -14.14
C LEU A 97 1.83 1.87 -15.08
N GLU A 98 2.53 0.83 -14.60
CA GLU A 98 2.81 -0.37 -15.38
C GLU A 98 1.50 -1.01 -15.89
N PRO A 99 1.26 -1.05 -17.21
CA PRO A 99 -0.03 -1.47 -17.77
C PRO A 99 -0.43 -2.87 -17.34
N VAL A 100 0.52 -3.79 -17.18
CA VAL A 100 0.22 -5.17 -16.75
C VAL A 100 -0.35 -5.21 -15.32
N VAL A 101 0.14 -4.34 -14.44
CA VAL A 101 -0.36 -4.24 -13.06
C VAL A 101 -1.74 -3.58 -13.06
N LEU A 102 -1.92 -2.48 -13.79
CA LEU A 102 -3.22 -1.79 -13.88
C LEU A 102 -4.32 -2.69 -14.45
N ASP A 103 -4.00 -3.47 -15.49
CA ASP A 103 -4.92 -4.45 -16.10
C ASP A 103 -5.35 -5.53 -15.09
N LEU A 104 -4.39 -6.10 -14.34
CA LEU A 104 -4.70 -7.05 -13.28
C LEU A 104 -5.60 -6.41 -12.22
N LEU A 105 -5.20 -5.26 -11.67
CA LEU A 105 -5.92 -4.60 -10.59
C LEU A 105 -7.35 -4.25 -11.01
N SER A 106 -7.53 -3.68 -12.21
CA SER A 106 -8.84 -3.38 -12.78
C SER A 106 -9.72 -4.64 -12.90
N THR A 107 -9.13 -5.73 -13.39
CA THR A 107 -9.84 -7.01 -13.58
C THR A 107 -10.26 -7.63 -12.25
N VAL A 108 -9.40 -7.65 -11.24
CA VAL A 108 -9.67 -8.40 -9.99
C VAL A 108 -10.41 -7.58 -8.94
N TYR A 109 -10.32 -6.25 -8.96
CA TYR A 109 -11.14 -5.39 -8.09
C TYR A 109 -12.47 -4.99 -8.75
N GLY A 110 -12.55 -5.00 -10.09
CA GLY A 110 -13.76 -4.66 -10.85
C GLY A 110 -14.04 -3.16 -10.95
N ARG A 111 -13.03 -2.32 -10.67
CA ARG A 111 -13.08 -0.86 -10.77
C ARG A 111 -11.76 -0.35 -11.32
N GLU A 112 -11.76 0.85 -11.90
CA GLU A 112 -10.55 1.49 -12.41
C GLU A 112 -9.58 1.77 -11.24
N PRO A 113 -8.36 1.19 -11.24
CA PRO A 113 -7.32 1.52 -10.27
C PRO A 113 -6.64 2.84 -10.64
N PHE A 114 -6.18 3.59 -9.64
CA PHE A 114 -5.27 4.71 -9.84
C PHE A 114 -4.22 4.75 -8.73
N ALA A 115 -2.95 4.92 -9.12
CA ALA A 115 -1.85 5.06 -8.19
C ALA A 115 -1.90 6.45 -7.54
N PHE A 116 -1.70 6.52 -6.23
CA PHE A 116 -1.74 7.80 -5.50
C PHE A 116 -0.50 8.11 -4.65
N GLN A 117 0.38 7.13 -4.45
CA GLN A 117 1.62 7.31 -3.70
C GLN A 117 2.69 6.33 -4.20
N THR A 118 3.95 6.79 -4.24
CA THR A 118 5.10 5.88 -4.29
C THR A 118 6.00 6.03 -3.07
N LEU A 119 6.56 4.93 -2.59
CA LEU A 119 7.62 4.91 -1.59
C LEU A 119 8.81 4.15 -2.19
N ASN A 120 9.98 4.75 -2.19
CA ASN A 120 11.17 4.23 -2.85
C ASN A 120 12.26 3.99 -1.82
N PHE A 121 12.84 2.79 -1.85
CA PHE A 121 13.78 2.32 -0.84
C PHE A 121 15.05 1.79 -1.50
N ALA A 122 16.20 2.07 -0.88
CA ALA A 122 17.48 1.44 -1.21
C ALA A 122 17.81 0.25 -0.28
N VAL A 123 17.11 0.14 0.85
CA VAL A 123 17.38 -0.83 1.93
C VAL A 123 16.07 -1.37 2.53
N GLY A 124 16.18 -2.37 3.41
CA GLY A 124 15.08 -2.84 4.24
C GLY A 124 14.44 -1.70 5.03
N SER A 125 13.11 -1.69 5.11
CA SER A 125 12.39 -0.61 5.82
C SER A 125 12.33 -0.82 7.33
N GLU A 126 12.55 -2.05 7.81
CA GLU A 126 12.48 -2.46 9.23
C GLU A 126 11.14 -2.13 9.93
N GLN A 127 10.11 -1.78 9.15
CA GLN A 127 8.82 -1.38 9.72
C GLN A 127 8.16 -2.59 10.40
N PRO A 128 7.64 -2.42 11.63
CA PRO A 128 6.77 -3.40 12.25
C PRO A 128 5.59 -3.73 11.34
N TYR A 129 5.12 -4.98 11.39
CA TYR A 129 4.02 -5.37 10.53
C TYR A 129 2.73 -4.62 10.86
N HIS A 130 1.98 -4.30 9.83
CA HIS A 130 0.77 -3.49 9.91
C HIS A 130 -0.18 -3.78 8.76
N SER A 131 -1.38 -3.21 8.87
CA SER A 131 -2.32 -3.10 7.77
C SER A 131 -2.29 -1.69 7.21
N ASP A 132 -2.16 -1.55 5.90
CA ASP A 132 -2.26 -0.25 5.24
C ASP A 132 -3.65 0.38 5.38
N ALA A 133 -4.68 -0.44 5.63
CA ALA A 133 -6.05 0.03 5.79
C ALA A 133 -6.21 1.03 6.95
N ILE A 134 -5.29 1.07 7.93
CA ILE A 134 -5.33 2.14 8.95
C ILE A 134 -4.91 3.50 8.37
N HIS A 135 -4.03 3.50 7.36
CA HIS A 135 -3.47 4.71 6.76
C HIS A 135 -4.29 5.18 5.56
N PHE A 136 -4.74 4.23 4.74
CA PHE A 136 -5.45 4.48 3.49
C PHE A 136 -6.60 3.48 3.35
N HIS A 137 -7.83 3.99 3.34
CA HIS A 137 -8.98 3.14 3.06
C HIS A 137 -10.03 3.88 2.25
N SER A 138 -11.13 3.20 1.99
CA SER A 138 -12.18 3.68 1.11
C SER A 138 -13.56 3.28 1.63
N TYR A 139 -14.58 3.99 1.16
CA TYR A 139 -15.97 3.57 1.24
C TYR A 139 -16.51 3.44 -0.20
N PRO A 140 -16.99 2.26 -0.62
CA PRO A 140 -17.04 0.99 0.12
C PRO A 140 -15.66 0.45 0.53
N LEU A 141 -15.63 -0.39 1.57
CA LEU A 141 -14.39 -0.97 2.07
C LEU A 141 -13.77 -1.94 1.04
N GLY A 142 -12.45 -2.09 1.10
CA GLY A 142 -11.65 -3.05 0.33
C GLY A 142 -11.04 -2.49 -0.94
N PHE A 143 -11.49 -1.33 -1.42
CA PHE A 143 -10.94 -0.70 -2.62
C PHE A 143 -9.64 0.07 -2.33
N MET A 144 -8.61 -0.62 -1.85
CA MET A 144 -7.22 -0.13 -1.74
C MET A 144 -6.27 -1.33 -1.77
N CYS A 145 -5.15 -1.23 -2.48
CA CYS A 145 -4.11 -2.26 -2.47
C CYS A 145 -2.70 -1.66 -2.54
N GLY A 146 -1.73 -2.42 -2.04
CA GLY A 146 -0.31 -2.14 -2.21
C GLY A 146 0.32 -3.03 -3.28
N VAL A 147 1.29 -2.47 -3.99
CA VAL A 147 2.13 -3.16 -4.97
C VAL A 147 3.58 -2.87 -4.62
N TRP A 148 4.39 -3.90 -4.47
CA TRP A 148 5.83 -3.78 -4.22
C TRP A 148 6.61 -4.47 -5.33
N ILE A 149 7.60 -3.77 -5.86
CA ILE A 149 8.40 -4.21 -7.01
C ILE A 149 9.86 -4.33 -6.58
N ALA A 150 10.44 -5.51 -6.81
CA ALA A 150 11.86 -5.76 -6.64
C ALA A 150 12.67 -5.13 -7.78
N LEU A 151 13.41 -4.05 -7.50
CA LEU A 151 14.32 -3.45 -8.48
C LEU A 151 15.65 -4.22 -8.57
N ARG A 152 15.98 -4.99 -7.52
CA ARG A 152 17.09 -5.95 -7.43
C ARG A 152 16.61 -7.22 -6.73
N ASP A 153 17.40 -8.29 -6.83
CA ASP A 153 17.21 -9.49 -6.01
C ASP A 153 17.26 -9.12 -4.52
N VAL A 154 16.39 -9.76 -3.72
CA VAL A 154 16.34 -9.59 -2.27
C VAL A 154 17.14 -10.70 -1.60
N GLU A 155 18.14 -10.31 -0.83
CA GLU A 155 18.91 -11.20 0.03
C GLU A 155 18.22 -11.36 1.39
N ASN A 156 18.42 -12.50 2.03
CA ASN A 156 17.80 -12.83 3.32
C ASN A 156 18.23 -11.85 4.43
N GLU A 157 19.44 -11.31 4.34
CA GLU A 157 20.05 -10.40 5.30
C GLU A 157 19.66 -8.93 5.05
N SER A 158 19.01 -8.65 3.92
CA SER A 158 18.73 -7.27 3.44
C SER A 158 17.44 -6.65 4.02
N GLY A 159 16.83 -7.30 5.03
CA GLY A 159 15.53 -6.92 5.57
C GLY A 159 14.39 -7.20 4.58
N PRO A 160 14.15 -8.49 4.23
CA PRO A 160 13.09 -8.86 3.28
C PRO A 160 11.71 -8.41 3.78
N LEU A 161 10.77 -8.27 2.84
CA LEU A 161 9.36 -8.11 3.20
C LEU A 161 8.87 -9.37 3.89
N ILE A 162 8.04 -9.17 4.91
CA ILE A 162 7.28 -10.22 5.56
C ILE A 162 5.79 -9.95 5.48
N TYR A 163 4.99 -11.01 5.46
CA TYR A 163 3.54 -10.92 5.53
C TYR A 163 2.93 -12.20 6.11
N TYR A 164 1.66 -12.08 6.50
CA TYR A 164 0.89 -13.16 7.12
C TYR A 164 -0.29 -13.54 6.21
N PRO A 165 -0.14 -14.57 5.33
CA PRO A 165 -1.20 -14.99 4.41
C PRO A 165 -2.53 -15.26 5.13
N GLY A 166 -3.64 -14.76 4.57
CA GLY A 166 -4.98 -14.90 5.15
C GLY A 166 -5.35 -13.83 6.18
N SER A 167 -4.39 -13.07 6.70
CA SER A 167 -4.67 -12.00 7.68
C SER A 167 -5.49 -10.84 7.10
N HIS A 168 -5.60 -10.74 5.77
CA HIS A 168 -6.47 -9.76 5.10
C HIS A 168 -7.95 -9.91 5.46
N ARG A 169 -8.37 -11.09 5.95
CA ARG A 169 -9.74 -11.36 6.40
C ARG A 169 -10.02 -10.91 7.85
N LEU A 170 -9.02 -10.40 8.56
CA LEU A 170 -9.22 -9.83 9.89
C LEU A 170 -10.16 -8.60 9.82
N PRO A 171 -10.83 -8.21 10.91
CA PRO A 171 -11.58 -6.97 10.94
C PRO A 171 -10.70 -5.76 10.62
N TYR A 172 -11.21 -4.84 9.81
CA TYR A 172 -10.55 -3.55 9.61
C TYR A 172 -10.52 -2.78 10.93
N LEU A 173 -9.33 -2.32 11.31
CA LEU A 173 -9.17 -1.45 12.47
C LEU A 173 -9.16 0.03 12.04
N SER A 174 -9.67 0.86 12.93
CA SER A 174 -9.67 2.32 12.85
C SER A 174 -9.56 2.93 14.25
N ALA A 175 -9.22 4.21 14.35
CA ALA A 175 -9.23 4.90 15.64
C ALA A 175 -10.61 4.84 16.30
N GLN A 176 -11.68 4.98 15.52
CA GLN A 176 -13.05 4.77 15.98
C GLN A 176 -13.29 3.36 16.54
N SER A 177 -12.86 2.30 15.83
CA SER A 177 -13.11 0.91 16.25
C SER A 177 -12.43 0.55 17.57
N LEU A 178 -11.30 1.21 17.88
CA LEU A 178 -10.54 1.03 19.10
C LEU A 178 -10.88 2.07 20.19
N GLY A 179 -11.81 2.99 19.90
CA GLY A 179 -12.18 4.06 20.83
C GLY A 179 -11.02 5.00 21.19
N LEU A 180 -10.12 5.26 20.24
CA LEU A 180 -8.95 6.13 20.48
C LEU A 180 -9.38 7.60 20.58
N ASP A 181 -8.69 8.33 21.45
CA ASP A 181 -8.87 9.77 21.60
C ASP A 181 -8.09 10.55 20.52
N PRO A 182 -8.70 11.54 19.84
CA PRO A 182 -8.04 12.32 18.80
C PRO A 182 -6.79 13.07 19.26
N VAL A 183 -6.79 13.59 20.50
CA VAL A 183 -5.66 14.34 21.04
C VAL A 183 -4.48 13.40 21.30
N GLN A 184 -4.75 12.21 21.83
CA GLN A 184 -3.73 11.17 22.02
C GLN A 184 -3.14 10.70 20.70
N VAL A 185 -3.97 10.46 19.68
CA VAL A 185 -3.50 10.05 18.35
C VAL A 185 -2.64 11.14 17.71
N ALA A 186 -3.02 12.41 17.83
CA ALA A 186 -2.26 13.52 17.27
C ALA A 186 -0.94 13.80 18.00
N ALA A 187 -0.84 13.44 19.28
CA ALA A 187 0.35 13.67 20.11
C ALA A 187 1.40 12.54 20.01
N GLU A 188 1.04 11.38 19.49
CA GLU A 188 1.95 10.24 19.33
C GLU A 188 2.69 10.31 17.98
N PRO A 189 4.04 10.34 17.97
CA PRO A 189 4.82 10.37 16.73
C PRO A 189 4.63 9.16 15.81
N HIS A 190 4.36 7.98 16.40
CA HIS A 190 4.15 6.72 15.68
C HIS A 190 2.80 6.07 16.06
N PRO A 191 1.67 6.70 15.70
CA PRO A 191 0.34 6.34 16.23
C PRO A 191 -0.16 4.97 15.73
N GLN A 192 0.49 4.38 14.75
CA GLN A 192 0.31 2.96 14.40
C GLN A 192 0.50 2.02 15.59
N ARG A 193 1.30 2.41 16.60
CA ARG A 193 1.51 1.62 17.82
C ARG A 193 0.21 1.23 18.53
N PHE A 194 -0.84 2.05 18.45
CA PHE A 194 -2.12 1.78 19.11
C PHE A 194 -2.82 0.53 18.53
N PHE A 195 -2.43 0.10 17.34
CA PHE A 195 -3.00 -1.06 16.63
C PHE A 195 -2.15 -2.32 16.78
N GLN A 196 -0.88 -2.17 17.17
CA GLN A 196 0.09 -3.27 17.15
C GLN A 196 -0.34 -4.43 18.05
N ASP A 197 -0.75 -4.16 19.29
CA ASP A 197 -1.15 -5.23 20.22
C ASP A 197 -2.34 -6.04 19.70
N HIS A 198 -3.29 -5.38 19.02
CA HIS A 198 -4.42 -6.04 18.38
C HIS A 198 -3.97 -6.96 17.26
N TRP A 199 -3.03 -6.52 16.41
CA TRP A 199 -2.48 -7.35 15.34
C TRP A 199 -1.64 -8.51 15.88
N HIS A 200 -0.82 -8.31 16.91
CA HIS A 200 -0.06 -9.39 17.56
C HIS A 200 -1.00 -10.46 18.13
N ALA A 201 -2.04 -10.05 18.86
CA ALA A 201 -3.03 -10.98 19.38
C ALA A 201 -3.78 -11.73 18.26
N ALA A 202 -4.15 -11.04 17.18
CA ALA A 202 -4.83 -11.65 16.03
C ALA A 202 -3.93 -12.64 15.28
N VAL A 203 -2.65 -12.29 15.05
CA VAL A 203 -1.67 -13.19 14.42
C VAL A 203 -1.49 -14.47 15.24
N GLN A 204 -1.28 -14.32 16.55
CA GLN A 204 -1.06 -15.45 17.46
C GLN A 204 -2.30 -16.34 17.60
N SER A 205 -3.48 -15.76 17.80
CA SER A 205 -4.72 -16.52 17.98
C SER A 205 -5.24 -17.16 16.68
N GLY A 206 -5.04 -16.50 15.53
CA GLY A 206 -5.43 -17.01 14.22
C GLY A 206 -4.44 -18.00 13.61
N GLY A 207 -3.23 -18.13 14.18
CA GLY A 207 -2.22 -19.07 13.70
C GLY A 207 -1.70 -18.73 12.30
N PHE A 208 -1.67 -17.44 11.94
CA PHE A 208 -1.22 -17.02 10.61
C PHE A 208 0.30 -17.25 10.45
N PRO A 209 0.75 -17.98 9.42
CA PRO A 209 2.17 -18.25 9.24
C PRO A 209 2.92 -17.00 8.78
N LEU A 210 4.12 -16.79 9.31
CA LEU A 210 5.04 -15.78 8.81
C LEU A 210 5.64 -16.23 7.48
N THR A 211 5.47 -15.43 6.43
CA THR A 211 6.12 -15.64 5.14
C THR A 211 7.14 -14.54 4.89
N ARG A 212 8.35 -14.93 4.46
CA ARG A 212 9.40 -14.03 3.96
C ARG A 212 9.37 -14.00 2.44
N PHE A 213 9.51 -12.83 1.85
CA PHE A 213 9.55 -12.66 0.39
C PHE A 213 10.96 -12.35 -0.10
N LEU A 214 11.68 -13.40 -0.51
CA LEU A 214 13.00 -13.32 -1.14
C LEU A 214 12.85 -13.13 -2.66
N ALA A 215 12.32 -11.97 -3.03
CA ALA A 215 11.97 -11.65 -4.40
C ALA A 215 13.19 -11.67 -5.32
N LYS A 216 12.99 -12.17 -6.54
CA LYS A 216 13.89 -11.94 -7.66
C LYS A 216 13.60 -10.59 -8.30
N ARG A 217 14.64 -9.99 -8.89
CA ARG A 217 14.50 -8.75 -9.65
C ARG A 217 13.38 -8.88 -10.69
N GLY A 218 12.47 -7.90 -10.69
CA GLY A 218 11.31 -7.88 -11.57
C GLY A 218 10.10 -8.68 -11.07
N GLU A 219 10.20 -9.34 -9.91
CA GLU A 219 9.02 -9.86 -9.23
C GLU A 219 8.25 -8.72 -8.54
N VAL A 220 6.93 -8.87 -8.57
CA VAL A 220 5.97 -7.90 -8.06
C VAL A 220 5.05 -8.60 -7.09
N LEU A 221 5.03 -8.13 -5.85
CA LEU A 221 4.07 -8.56 -4.83
C LEU A 221 2.90 -7.57 -4.82
N ILE A 222 1.68 -8.08 -4.96
CA ILE A 222 0.45 -7.29 -4.84
C ILE A 222 -0.26 -7.79 -3.58
N TRP A 223 -0.63 -6.90 -2.67
CA TRP A 223 -1.37 -7.26 -1.46
C TRP A 223 -2.64 -6.44 -1.29
N HIS A 224 -3.64 -7.09 -0.71
CA HIS A 224 -4.85 -6.46 -0.21
C HIS A 224 -4.51 -5.52 0.97
N ALA A 225 -5.13 -4.34 1.06
CA ALA A 225 -4.81 -3.32 2.07
C ALA A 225 -4.85 -3.81 3.54
N ASN A 226 -5.63 -4.85 3.82
CA ASN A 226 -5.75 -5.42 5.16
C ASN A 226 -4.75 -6.55 5.46
N LEU A 227 -3.96 -7.01 4.48
CA LEU A 227 -2.94 -8.01 4.73
C LEU A 227 -1.89 -7.45 5.68
N LEU A 228 -1.64 -8.13 6.80
CA LEU A 228 -0.57 -7.75 7.71
C LEU A 228 0.79 -8.03 7.07
N HIS A 229 1.58 -6.98 6.92
CA HIS A 229 2.89 -7.03 6.28
C HIS A 229 3.85 -6.01 6.89
N GLY A 230 5.16 -6.24 6.76
CA GLY A 230 6.22 -5.39 7.33
C GLY A 230 7.59 -5.71 6.73
N GLY A 231 8.65 -5.15 7.30
CA GLY A 231 10.03 -5.42 6.90
C GLY A 231 10.83 -6.05 8.04
N GLU A 232 11.58 -7.11 7.75
CA GLU A 232 12.53 -7.64 8.74
C GLU A 232 13.68 -6.65 8.99
N PRO A 233 14.34 -6.74 10.16
CA PRO A 233 15.56 -5.99 10.43
C PRO A 233 16.62 -6.25 9.36
N VAL A 234 17.33 -5.20 8.95
CA VAL A 234 18.49 -5.35 8.08
C VAL A 234 19.66 -5.86 8.93
N GLN A 235 20.21 -7.02 8.58
CA GLN A 235 21.27 -7.65 9.37
C GLN A 235 22.64 -6.99 9.13
N SER A 236 22.85 -6.44 7.92
CA SER A 236 24.04 -5.66 7.58
C SER A 236 23.67 -4.38 6.86
N ARG A 237 24.15 -3.24 7.36
CA ARG A 237 23.94 -1.92 6.71
C ARG A 237 24.62 -1.77 5.36
N SER A 238 25.51 -2.70 4.98
CA SER A 238 26.04 -2.74 3.61
C SER A 238 25.07 -3.39 2.61
N CYS A 239 24.06 -4.12 3.07
CA CYS A 239 23.09 -4.76 2.19
C CYS A 239 22.18 -3.71 1.52
N ARG A 240 21.72 -4.03 0.32
CA ARG A 240 20.74 -3.22 -0.42
C ARG A 240 19.50 -4.03 -0.71
N ARG A 241 18.37 -3.34 -0.76
CA ARG A 241 17.05 -3.88 -1.13
C ARG A 241 16.30 -2.82 -1.91
N TRP A 242 16.73 -2.61 -3.14
CA TRP A 242 16.14 -1.62 -4.04
C TRP A 242 14.71 -2.03 -4.39
N SER A 243 13.76 -1.20 -4.00
CA SER A 243 12.34 -1.49 -4.19
C SER A 243 11.51 -0.22 -4.33
N GLN A 244 10.36 -0.37 -4.99
CA GLN A 244 9.32 0.64 -5.04
C GLN A 244 8.01 0.04 -4.54
N VAL A 245 7.39 0.70 -3.56
CA VAL A 245 5.99 0.47 -3.16
C VAL A 245 5.12 1.49 -3.88
N ILE A 246 3.98 1.04 -4.37
CA ILE A 246 2.94 1.87 -4.95
C ILE A 246 1.62 1.53 -4.28
N HIS A 247 0.88 2.54 -3.83
CA HIS A 247 -0.47 2.37 -3.31
C HIS A 247 -1.50 2.79 -4.35
N TYR A 248 -2.52 1.96 -4.52
CA TYR A 248 -3.62 2.18 -5.45
C TYR A 248 -4.93 2.30 -4.70
N PHE A 249 -5.70 3.29 -5.09
CA PHE A 249 -7.13 3.35 -4.83
C PHE A 249 -7.89 2.95 -6.09
N PHE A 250 -9.20 2.81 -5.96
CA PHE A 250 -10.07 2.51 -7.10
C PHE A 250 -11.19 3.53 -7.20
N SER A 251 -11.69 3.73 -8.42
CA SER A 251 -12.74 4.69 -8.73
C SER A 251 -14.05 4.44 -7.95
N ASP A 252 -14.96 5.43 -8.02
CA ASP A 252 -16.28 5.38 -7.38
C ASP A 252 -16.27 5.17 -5.86
N CYS A 253 -15.23 5.64 -5.17
CA CYS A 253 -15.07 5.52 -3.72
C CYS A 253 -14.96 6.88 -3.03
N LEU A 254 -15.35 6.95 -1.76
CA LEU A 254 -14.81 7.97 -0.86
C LEU A 254 -13.52 7.46 -0.25
N TYR A 255 -12.50 8.30 -0.09
CA TYR A 255 -11.20 7.88 0.43
C TYR A 255 -10.99 8.42 1.84
N THR A 256 -10.46 7.59 2.72
CA THR A 256 -10.35 7.90 4.15
C THR A 256 -8.96 7.63 4.72
N THR A 257 -8.74 8.18 5.91
CA THR A 257 -7.62 7.85 6.81
C THR A 257 -8.18 7.26 8.10
N PRO A 258 -8.35 5.93 8.23
CA PRO A 258 -8.99 5.34 9.42
C PRO A 258 -8.28 5.62 10.75
N LEU A 259 -6.96 5.81 10.73
CA LEU A 259 -6.15 6.27 11.86
C LEU A 259 -6.56 7.64 12.40
N CYS A 260 -7.16 8.48 11.55
CA CYS A 260 -7.68 9.80 11.93
C CYS A 260 -9.22 9.84 11.93
N SER A 261 -9.88 8.69 11.77
CA SER A 261 -11.35 8.59 11.71
C SER A 261 -11.89 8.19 13.09
N PHE A 262 -12.66 9.07 13.72
CA PHE A 262 -13.13 8.94 15.09
C PHE A 262 -14.65 8.81 15.18
N GLY A 263 -15.19 8.76 16.39
CA GLY A 263 -16.63 8.81 16.62
C GLY A 263 -17.26 10.09 16.03
N ALA A 264 -18.55 10.05 15.72
CA ALA A 264 -19.26 11.20 15.14
C ALA A 264 -19.19 12.46 16.03
N ALA A 265 -19.16 12.29 17.36
CA ALA A 265 -18.98 13.37 18.33
C ALA A 265 -17.56 13.98 18.28
N ASP A 266 -16.59 13.23 17.76
CA ASP A 266 -15.15 13.54 17.79
C ASP A 266 -14.61 13.90 16.39
N GLY A 267 -15.50 14.14 15.43
CA GLY A 267 -15.15 14.58 14.07
C GLY A 267 -15.50 13.60 12.95
N GLY A 268 -15.88 12.36 13.28
CA GLY A 268 -16.33 11.36 12.30
C GLY A 268 -15.23 10.86 11.35
N PRO A 269 -15.59 10.39 10.14
CA PRO A 269 -14.63 9.84 9.18
C PRO A 269 -13.70 10.93 8.64
N PHE A 270 -12.41 10.60 8.57
CA PHE A 270 -11.42 11.51 8.00
C PHE A 270 -11.35 11.35 6.49
N LEU A 271 -11.94 12.29 5.75
CA LEU A 271 -12.03 12.23 4.30
C LEU A 271 -10.80 12.87 3.64
N ARG A 272 -10.30 12.23 2.58
CA ARG A 272 -9.19 12.74 1.76
C ARG A 272 -9.53 12.72 0.27
N ASN A 273 -8.85 13.60 -0.44
CA ASN A 273 -8.86 13.66 -1.90
C ASN A 273 -7.47 13.26 -2.39
N PRO A 274 -7.21 11.96 -2.65
CA PRO A 274 -5.90 11.47 -3.02
C PRO A 274 -5.47 12.06 -4.37
N PHE A 275 -4.16 12.16 -4.55
CA PHE A 275 -3.60 12.56 -5.83
C PHE A 275 -3.66 11.38 -6.81
N ASP A 276 -3.86 11.65 -8.08
CA ASP A 276 -3.83 10.66 -9.14
C ASP A 276 -2.52 10.86 -9.93
N ILE A 277 -1.62 9.89 -9.81
CA ILE A 277 -0.28 9.94 -10.42
C ILE A 277 -0.36 10.00 -11.96
N GLU A 278 -1.39 9.40 -12.56
CA GLU A 278 -1.58 9.44 -14.00
C GLU A 278 -1.93 10.86 -14.44
N THR A 279 -2.91 11.49 -13.79
CA THR A 279 -3.39 12.80 -14.24
C THR A 279 -2.53 13.97 -13.77
N GLY A 280 -1.75 13.80 -12.70
CA GLY A 280 -1.05 14.94 -12.10
C GLY A 280 -1.97 15.84 -11.27
N HIS A 281 -3.15 15.34 -10.84
CA HIS A 281 -4.16 16.13 -10.14
C HIS A 281 -4.85 15.33 -9.02
N PRO A 282 -5.49 16.01 -8.04
CA PRO A 282 -6.38 15.33 -7.10
C PRO A 282 -7.52 14.60 -7.81
N ARG A 283 -7.92 13.44 -7.27
CA ARG A 283 -8.93 12.57 -7.88
C ARG A 283 -10.27 13.27 -8.12
N TYR A 284 -10.65 14.18 -7.23
CA TYR A 284 -11.80 15.06 -7.42
C TYR A 284 -11.36 16.50 -7.60
N THR A 285 -11.89 17.17 -8.61
CA THR A 285 -11.80 18.63 -8.69
C THR A 285 -12.53 19.28 -7.51
N LYS A 286 -12.24 20.57 -7.26
CA LYS A 286 -12.96 21.34 -6.22
C LYS A 286 -14.48 21.32 -6.42
N GLN A 287 -14.92 21.38 -7.68
CA GLN A 287 -16.34 21.37 -8.02
C GLN A 287 -16.97 19.98 -7.79
N GLU A 288 -16.31 18.91 -8.23
CA GLU A 288 -16.79 17.55 -8.00
C GLU A 288 -16.88 17.24 -6.52
N TRP A 289 -15.87 17.61 -5.74
CA TRP A 289 -15.89 17.43 -4.29
C TRP A 289 -17.04 18.19 -3.62
N ALA A 290 -17.26 19.45 -3.98
CA ALA A 290 -18.39 20.23 -3.47
C ALA A 290 -19.74 19.58 -3.83
N ASN A 291 -19.86 19.00 -5.02
CA ASN A 291 -21.07 18.29 -5.46
C ASN A 291 -21.33 16.99 -4.67
N LEU A 292 -20.34 16.43 -3.96
CA LEU A 292 -20.55 15.28 -3.07
C LEU A 292 -21.28 15.68 -1.77
N GLY A 293 -21.41 16.98 -1.48
CA GLY A 293 -22.02 17.46 -0.24
C GLY A 293 -21.22 17.13 1.03
N LEU A 294 -19.91 16.85 0.88
CA LEU A 294 -19.00 16.47 1.95
C LEU A 294 -18.26 17.70 2.50
N SER A 295 -17.77 17.59 3.74
CA SER A 295 -16.81 18.56 4.28
C SER A 295 -15.58 18.67 3.38
N ALA A 296 -14.88 19.81 3.43
CA ALA A 296 -13.63 19.98 2.67
C ALA A 296 -12.65 18.82 2.93
N PRO A 297 -11.85 18.40 1.93
CA PRO A 297 -10.87 17.33 2.14
C PRO A 297 -9.91 17.71 3.26
N GLN A 298 -9.68 16.78 4.17
CA GLN A 298 -8.82 17.03 5.30
C GLN A 298 -7.38 16.60 4.94
N ARG A 299 -6.40 17.39 5.37
CA ARG A 299 -4.99 17.01 5.31
C ARG A 299 -4.64 16.28 6.58
N SER A 300 -4.08 15.07 6.45
CA SER A 300 -3.70 14.28 7.64
C SER A 300 -2.83 15.15 8.55
N PRO A 301 -3.16 15.28 9.85
CA PRO A 301 -2.30 15.99 10.80
C PRO A 301 -0.95 15.26 10.98
N LEU A 302 -0.87 13.99 10.57
CA LEU A 302 0.30 13.14 10.61
C LEU A 302 1.19 13.27 9.37
N ALA A 303 0.96 14.27 8.50
CA ALA A 303 1.72 14.50 7.28
C ALA A 303 3.11 15.10 7.56
N SER A 304 3.94 14.31 8.26
CA SER A 304 5.40 14.33 8.26
C SER A 304 5.93 13.33 9.30
N SER A 305 5.51 12.07 9.29
CA SER A 305 6.28 11.05 10.02
C SER A 305 7.51 10.70 9.16
N PRO A 306 8.74 11.08 9.57
CA PRO A 306 9.91 10.41 9.07
C PRO A 306 9.74 8.94 9.49
N SER A 307 9.86 8.01 8.55
CA SER A 307 10.14 6.60 8.86
C SER A 307 9.38 6.03 10.08
N ALA A 308 8.07 5.81 9.92
CA ALA A 308 7.54 4.57 10.48
C ALA A 308 8.20 3.39 9.77
#